data_AF-A0A4Y2EN99-F1
#
_entry.id   AF-A0A4Y2EN99-F1
#
_cell.length_a   1.000
_cell.length_b   1.000
_cell.length_c   1.000
_cell.angle_alpha   90.00
_cell.angle_beta   90.00
_cell.angle_gamma   90.00
#
_symmetry.space_group_name_H-M   'P 1'
#
loop_
_entity.id
_entity.type
_entity.pdbx_description
1 polymer ?
#
loop_
_entity_poly.entity_id
_entity_poly.type
_entity_poly.pdbx_seq_one_letter_code
_entity_poly.pdbx_strand_id
1 'polypeptide(L)'
;TGDIVQRLCELEDRPLNFPANPELTYSRPTVKSLTFDGQTSWTVFKTQFDVVTSANGWNNRVKASQLVASLRGTAAEVLQGIPSDKLTDHTTIENALEARFGDSHLTQFYRTELKTRRQKPGESLQVLAADVERLMSLAYAECPLNV
;
A
#
# COMPACT_ATOMS: atom_id res chain seq x y z
N THR A 1 -65.50 -9.13 -5.04
CA THR A 1 -64.25 -8.52 -5.56
C THR A 1 -63.91 -7.18 -4.90
N GLY A 2 -64.67 -6.67 -3.93
CA GLY A 2 -64.41 -5.37 -3.27
C GLY A 2 -63.63 -5.42 -1.96
N ASP A 3 -63.48 -6.58 -1.34
CA ASP A 3 -62.90 -6.71 0.02
C ASP A 3 -61.35 -6.68 0.02
N ILE A 4 -60.73 -7.17 -1.05
CA ILE A 4 -59.25 -7.20 -1.18
C ILE A 4 -58.70 -5.80 -1.46
N VAL A 5 -59.44 -4.96 -2.19
CA VAL A 5 -59.00 -3.59 -2.53
C VAL A 5 -59.06 -2.69 -1.29
N GLN A 6 -60.07 -2.88 -0.43
CA GLN A 6 -60.20 -2.12 0.82
C GLN A 6 -59.07 -2.45 1.80
N ARG A 7 -58.66 -3.71 1.90
CA ARG A 7 -57.51 -4.12 2.73
C ARG A 7 -56.15 -3.63 2.21
N LEU A 8 -56.05 -3.29 0.93
CA LEU A 8 -54.84 -2.70 0.35
C LEU A 8 -54.74 -1.20 0.64
N CYS A 9 -55.85 -0.45 0.60
CA CYS A 9 -55.85 0.98 0.94
C CYS A 9 -55.53 1.24 2.43
N GLU A 10 -55.95 0.37 3.34
CA GLU A 10 -55.65 0.49 4.78
C GLU A 10 -54.16 0.26 5.12
N LEU A 11 -53.38 -0.35 4.21
CA LEU A 11 -51.94 -0.60 4.40
C LEU A 11 -51.06 0.56 3.92
N GLU A 12 -51.53 1.43 3.03
CA GLU A 12 -50.76 2.56 2.50
C GLU A 12 -50.83 3.83 3.38
N ASP A 13 -51.89 3.99 4.19
CA ASP A 13 -52.10 5.18 5.04
C ASP A 13 -51.45 5.10 6.43
N ARG A 14 -50.68 4.04 6.71
CA ARG A 14 -49.91 3.97 7.95
C ARG A 14 -48.61 4.75 7.76
N PRO A 15 -48.36 5.86 8.49
CA PRO A 15 -47.02 6.41 8.52
C PRO A 15 -46.12 5.31 9.07
N LEU A 16 -45.17 4.87 8.25
CA LEU A 16 -44.07 4.01 8.67
C LEU A 16 -43.22 4.84 9.64
N ASN A 17 -43.68 4.98 10.87
CA ASN A 17 -42.87 5.36 12.00
C ASN A 17 -41.89 4.21 12.23
N PHE A 18 -40.87 4.15 11.39
CA PHE A 18 -39.63 3.52 11.77
C PHE A 18 -39.18 4.28 13.02
N PRO A 19 -39.10 3.63 14.21
CA PRO A 19 -38.34 4.25 15.27
C PRO A 19 -36.96 4.52 14.67
N ALA A 20 -36.59 5.80 14.59
CA ALA A 20 -35.24 6.19 14.21
C ALA A 20 -34.33 5.52 15.24
N ASN A 21 -33.77 4.37 14.87
CA ASN A 21 -32.89 3.63 15.76
C ASN A 21 -31.66 4.52 15.98
N PRO A 22 -31.43 5.08 17.18
CA PRO A 22 -30.30 5.97 17.42
C PRO A 22 -28.96 5.20 17.42
N GLU A 23 -28.97 3.88 17.28
CA GLU A 23 -27.83 2.99 17.55
C GLU A 23 -27.10 2.44 16.32
N LEU A 24 -27.34 2.96 15.12
CA LEU A 24 -26.39 2.77 14.02
C LEU A 24 -25.60 4.06 13.80
N THR A 25 -24.85 4.47 14.84
CA THR A 25 -23.54 5.05 14.55
C THR A 25 -22.79 3.98 13.77
N TYR A 26 -22.84 4.03 12.44
CA TYR A 26 -21.93 3.28 11.60
C TYR A 26 -20.54 3.77 11.99
N SER A 27 -19.93 3.12 12.97
CA SER A 27 -18.53 3.30 13.29
C SER A 27 -17.81 2.95 12.01
N ARG A 28 -17.34 3.98 11.29
CA ARG A 28 -16.53 3.81 10.09
C ARG A 28 -15.44 2.80 10.47
N PRO A 29 -15.36 1.63 9.81
CA PRO A 29 -14.40 0.61 10.19
C PRO A 29 -13.03 1.27 10.23
N THR A 30 -12.47 1.40 11.43
CA THR A 30 -11.15 2.00 11.58
C THR A 30 -10.20 0.96 11.03
N VAL A 31 -9.67 1.20 9.83
CA VAL A 31 -8.70 0.30 9.23
C VAL A 31 -7.56 0.15 10.23
N LYS A 32 -7.20 -1.11 10.52
CA LYS A 32 -6.10 -1.44 11.45
C LYS A 32 -4.87 -0.61 11.08
N SER A 33 -4.18 -0.07 12.08
CA SER A 33 -2.93 0.67 11.88
C SER A 33 -1.98 -0.20 11.05
N LEU A 34 -1.61 0.29 9.87
CA LEU A 34 -0.51 -0.29 9.12
C LEU A 34 0.78 -0.06 9.92
N THR A 35 1.70 -1.01 9.82
CA THR A 35 3.03 -0.91 10.42
C THR A 35 4.07 -1.22 9.37
N PHE A 36 5.15 -0.45 9.37
CA PHE A 36 6.30 -0.69 8.51
C PHE A 36 7.57 -0.71 9.35
N ASP A 37 8.23 -1.86 9.39
CA ASP A 37 9.48 -2.08 10.12
C ASP A 37 10.71 -2.20 9.21
N GLY A 38 10.50 -2.11 7.90
CA GLY A 38 11.54 -2.29 6.88
C GLY A 38 11.75 -3.74 6.42
N GLN A 39 11.02 -4.72 6.95
CA GLN A 39 11.14 -6.13 6.50
C GLN A 39 10.28 -6.45 5.28
N THR A 40 9.09 -5.84 5.18
CA THR A 40 8.24 -5.96 3.99
C THR A 40 8.76 -5.02 2.89
N SER A 41 8.52 -5.35 1.61
CA SER A 41 8.83 -4.43 0.51
C SER A 41 8.15 -3.08 0.70
N TRP A 42 8.91 -2.00 0.50
CA TRP A 42 8.40 -0.63 0.56
C TRP A 42 7.25 -0.42 -0.43
N THR A 43 7.39 -0.91 -1.67
CA THR A 43 6.37 -0.82 -2.72
C THR A 43 5.04 -1.48 -2.31
N VAL A 44 5.12 -2.63 -1.63
CA VAL A 44 3.93 -3.32 -1.10
C VAL A 44 3.26 -2.50 0.00
N PHE A 45 4.04 -1.99 0.96
CA PHE A 45 3.52 -1.16 2.03
C PHE A 45 2.88 0.13 1.50
N LYS A 46 3.56 0.83 0.59
CA LYS A 46 3.08 2.06 -0.05
C LYS A 46 1.74 1.84 -0.77
N THR A 47 1.62 0.75 -1.52
CA THR A 47 0.36 0.36 -2.19
C THR A 47 -0.76 0.15 -1.18
N GLN A 48 -0.51 -0.58 -0.09
CA GLN A 48 -1.51 -0.79 0.96
C GLN A 48 -1.89 0.53 1.63
N PHE A 49 -0.91 1.38 1.92
CA PHE A 49 -1.12 2.70 2.51
C PHE A 49 -1.97 3.59 1.61
N ASP A 50 -1.70 3.63 0.30
CA ASP A 50 -2.47 4.40 -0.67
C ASP A 50 -3.94 3.96 -0.76
N VAL A 51 -4.21 2.65 -0.74
CA VAL A 51 -5.57 2.12 -0.70
C VAL A 51 -6.29 2.59 0.57
N VAL A 52 -5.64 2.49 1.74
CA VAL A 52 -6.22 2.90 3.02
C VAL A 52 -6.45 4.41 3.07
N THR A 53 -5.49 5.23 2.64
CA THR A 53 -5.62 6.68 2.69
C THR A 53 -6.69 7.20 1.73
N SER A 54 -6.83 6.56 0.56
CA SER A 54 -7.86 6.87 -0.43
C SER A 54 -9.27 6.52 0.09
N ALA A 55 -9.44 5.34 0.67
CA ALA A 55 -10.72 4.92 1.28
C ALA A 55 -11.15 5.83 2.45
N ASN A 56 -10.18 6.43 3.15
CA ASN A 56 -10.43 7.34 4.26
C ASN A 56 -10.54 8.82 3.84
N GLY A 57 -10.19 9.19 2.61
CA GLY A 57 -10.19 10.59 2.15
C GLY A 57 -9.19 11.47 2.90
N TRP A 58 -8.05 10.91 3.32
CA TRP A 58 -7.05 11.65 4.09
C TRP A 58 -6.30 12.66 3.21
N ASN A 59 -6.15 13.89 3.72
CA ASN A 59 -5.28 14.90 3.13
C ASN A 59 -3.80 14.63 3.47
N ASN A 60 -2.88 15.30 2.76
CA ASN A 60 -1.43 15.07 2.90
C ASN A 60 -0.90 15.23 4.33
N ARG A 61 -1.45 16.16 5.13
CA ARG A 61 -1.02 16.34 6.52
C ARG A 61 -1.38 15.12 7.38
N VAL A 62 -2.58 14.57 7.18
CA VAL A 62 -3.01 13.34 7.88
C VAL A 62 -2.22 12.15 7.37
N LYS A 63 -1.98 12.04 6.05
CA LYS A 63 -1.12 10.99 5.48
C LYS A 63 0.28 11.02 6.08
N ALA A 64 0.93 12.19 6.14
CA ALA A 64 2.24 12.36 6.76
C ALA A 64 2.27 11.89 8.22
N SER A 65 1.29 12.35 9.02
CA SER A 65 1.18 11.98 10.44
C SER A 65 1.01 10.46 10.62
N GLN A 66 0.18 9.83 9.79
CA GLN A 66 -0.06 8.39 9.84
C GLN A 66 1.11 7.58 9.30
N LEU A 67 1.82 8.09 8.29
CA LEU A 67 3.04 7.47 7.79
C LEU A 67 4.08 7.44 8.90
N VAL A 68 4.35 8.57 9.57
CA VAL A 68 5.25 8.63 10.75
C VAL A 68 4.79 7.67 11.85
N ALA A 69 3.49 7.65 12.18
CA ALA A 69 2.94 6.79 13.22
C ALA A 69 3.00 5.28 12.87
N SER A 70 3.12 4.93 11.58
CA SER A 70 3.24 3.55 11.12
C SER A 70 4.67 2.99 11.20
N LEU A 71 5.70 3.84 11.25
CA LEU A 71 7.09 3.40 11.20
C LEU A 71 7.54 2.76 12.51
N ARG A 72 8.23 1.63 12.41
CA ARG A 72 8.84 0.88 13.53
C ARG A 72 10.26 0.49 13.15
N GLY A 73 11.05 0.07 14.15
CA GLY A 73 12.40 -0.49 13.91
C GLY A 73 13.29 0.39 13.03
N THR A 74 13.97 -0.23 12.06
CA THR A 74 14.91 0.44 11.16
C THR A 74 14.23 1.43 10.21
N ALA A 75 12.93 1.25 9.93
CA ALA A 75 12.18 2.21 9.13
C ALA A 75 11.96 3.54 9.87
N ALA A 76 11.76 3.50 11.19
CA ALA A 76 11.60 4.70 12.02
C ALA A 76 12.89 5.54 12.08
N GLU A 77 14.07 4.93 11.90
CA GLU A 77 15.36 5.64 11.88
C GLU A 77 15.47 6.65 10.73
N VAL A 78 14.71 6.47 9.63
CA VAL A 78 14.65 7.44 8.51
C VAL A 78 14.25 8.83 9.01
N LEU A 79 13.42 8.91 10.04
CA LEU A 79 12.93 10.17 10.59
C LEU A 79 14.06 11.03 11.19
N GLN A 80 15.18 10.42 11.61
CA GLN A 80 16.32 11.17 12.17
C GLN A 80 17.00 12.08 11.13
N GLY A 81 16.89 11.74 9.84
CA GLY A 81 17.45 12.53 8.74
C GLY A 81 16.53 13.63 8.23
N ILE A 82 15.29 13.73 8.73
CA ILE A 82 14.28 14.67 8.25
C ILE A 82 14.14 15.83 9.26
N PRO A 83 14.24 17.10 8.82
CA PRO A 83 13.96 18.24 9.68
C PRO A 83 12.55 18.17 10.29
N SER A 84 12.42 18.55 11.56
CA SER A 84 11.15 18.41 12.30
C SER A 84 9.97 19.16 11.67
N ASP A 85 10.21 20.31 11.05
CA ASP A 85 9.21 21.10 10.33
C ASP A 85 8.73 20.43 9.02
N LYS A 86 9.48 19.43 8.54
CA LYS A 86 9.16 18.64 7.34
C LYS A 86 8.51 17.30 7.64
N LEU A 87 8.41 16.89 8.91
CA LEU A 87 7.70 15.67 9.32
C LEU A 87 6.16 15.76 9.14
N THR A 88 5.64 16.91 8.74
CA THR A 88 4.24 17.07 8.33
C THR A 88 4.04 17.04 6.81
N ASP A 89 5.13 17.01 6.04
CA ASP A 89 5.10 16.93 4.59
C ASP A 89 5.20 15.48 4.12
N HIS A 90 4.11 15.01 3.52
CA HIS A 90 3.97 13.63 3.05
C HIS A 90 5.07 13.25 2.06
N THR A 91 5.32 14.11 1.08
CA THR A 91 6.26 13.86 -0.01
C THR A 91 7.69 13.72 0.52
N THR A 92 8.07 14.56 1.49
CA THR A 92 9.40 14.48 2.10
C THR A 92 9.63 13.12 2.79
N ILE A 93 8.64 12.64 3.55
CA ILE A 93 8.76 11.36 4.27
C ILE A 93 8.77 10.18 3.29
N GLU A 94 7.88 10.19 2.30
CA GLU A 94 7.85 9.14 1.26
C GLU A 94 9.17 9.06 0.50
N ASN A 95 9.75 10.20 0.09
CA ASN A 95 11.02 10.22 -0.62
C ASN A 95 12.17 9.67 0.22
N ALA A 96 12.18 9.95 1.53
CA ALA A 96 13.20 9.42 2.42
C ALA A 96 13.06 7.89 2.62
N LEU A 97 11.83 7.38 2.66
CA LEU A 97 11.55 5.94 2.70
C LEU A 97 11.90 5.27 1.37
N GLU A 98 11.57 5.89 0.24
CA GLU A 98 11.94 5.44 -1.11
C GLU A 98 13.47 5.39 -1.27
N ALA A 99 14.19 6.40 -0.79
CA ALA A 99 15.65 6.44 -0.88
C ALA A 99 16.31 5.30 -0.08
N ARG A 100 15.74 4.90 1.07
CA ARG A 100 16.33 3.85 1.93
C ARG A 100 15.83 2.43 1.61
N PHE A 101 14.55 2.29 1.31
CA PHE A 101 13.86 1.01 1.17
C PHE A 101 13.23 0.79 -0.22
N GLY A 102 13.31 1.77 -1.11
CA GLY A 102 12.84 1.63 -2.48
C GLY A 102 13.67 0.67 -3.30
N ASP A 103 13.08 0.21 -4.41
CA ASP A 103 13.62 -0.87 -5.23
C ASP A 103 14.88 -0.46 -6.03
N SER A 104 15.28 0.81 -5.98
CA SER A 104 16.48 1.32 -6.66
C SER A 104 17.78 0.67 -6.16
N HIS A 105 17.92 0.49 -4.84
CA HIS A 105 19.05 -0.24 -4.27
C HIS A 105 19.05 -1.71 -4.71
N LEU A 106 17.86 -2.29 -4.81
CA LEU A 106 17.67 -3.67 -5.24
C LEU A 106 18.02 -3.84 -6.73
N THR A 107 17.66 -2.87 -7.57
CA THR A 107 18.01 -2.81 -9.00
C THR A 107 19.53 -2.71 -9.19
N GLN A 108 20.22 -1.85 -8.44
CA GLN A 108 21.68 -1.73 -8.51
C GLN A 108 22.39 -2.98 -7.98
N PHE A 109 21.85 -3.63 -6.95
CA PHE A 109 22.31 -4.91 -6.45
C PHE A 109 22.22 -5.98 -7.54
N TYR A 110 21.06 -6.16 -8.18
CA TYR A 110 20.89 -7.13 -9.25
C TYR A 110 21.71 -6.83 -10.50
N ARG A 111 21.93 -5.55 -10.85
CA ARG A 111 22.89 -5.16 -11.90
C ARG A 111 24.30 -5.62 -11.59
N THR A 112 24.71 -5.52 -10.33
CA THR A 112 26.03 -5.98 -9.88
C THR A 112 26.13 -7.49 -9.92
N GLU A 113 25.10 -8.19 -9.40
CA GLU A 113 25.03 -9.65 -9.42
C GLU A 113 25.03 -10.21 -10.84
N LEU A 114 24.28 -9.59 -11.77
CA LEU A 114 24.28 -9.93 -13.19
C LEU A 114 25.66 -9.77 -13.82
N LYS A 115 26.38 -8.67 -13.53
CA LYS A 115 27.73 -8.41 -14.08
C LYS A 115 28.74 -9.47 -13.63
N THR A 116 28.66 -9.90 -12.38
CA THR A 116 29.59 -10.87 -11.78
C THR A 116 29.16 -12.32 -12.00
N ARG A 117 27.94 -12.56 -12.49
CA ARG A 117 27.42 -13.90 -12.75
C ARG A 117 28.29 -14.64 -13.77
N ARG A 118 28.78 -15.81 -13.35
CA ARG A 118 29.53 -16.77 -14.17
C ARG A 118 29.03 -18.17 -13.86
N GLN A 119 29.07 -19.08 -14.83
CA GLN A 119 28.69 -20.48 -14.64
C GLN A 119 29.52 -21.10 -13.52
N LYS A 120 28.88 -21.76 -12.55
CA LYS A 120 29.58 -22.50 -11.49
C LYS A 120 30.00 -23.90 -11.98
N PRO A 121 31.06 -24.51 -11.41
CA PRO A 121 31.40 -25.89 -11.72
C PRO A 121 30.21 -26.83 -11.45
N GLY A 122 29.82 -27.63 -12.45
CA GLY A 122 28.67 -28.55 -12.35
C GLY A 122 27.29 -27.91 -12.54
N GLU A 123 27.19 -26.60 -12.74
CA GLU A 123 25.94 -25.93 -13.09
C GLU A 123 25.59 -26.16 -14.56
N SER A 124 24.35 -26.53 -14.86
CA SER A 124 23.90 -26.65 -16.25
C SER A 124 23.68 -25.29 -16.90
N LEU A 125 23.79 -25.23 -18.23
CA LEU A 125 23.55 -23.99 -18.98
C LEU A 125 22.12 -23.47 -18.82
N GLN A 126 21.14 -24.36 -18.66
CA GLN A 126 19.74 -23.97 -18.44
C GLN A 126 19.55 -23.26 -17.10
N VAL A 127 20.22 -23.72 -16.04
CA VAL A 127 20.17 -23.09 -14.71
C VAL A 127 20.85 -21.72 -14.76
N LEU A 128 22.00 -21.61 -15.44
CA LEU A 128 22.65 -20.32 -15.66
C LEU A 128 21.74 -19.35 -16.43
N ALA A 129 21.14 -19.80 -17.54
CA ALA A 129 20.29 -18.97 -18.39
C ALA A 129 19.06 -18.45 -17.63
N ALA A 130 18.35 -19.34 -16.92
CA ALA A 130 17.18 -18.95 -16.13
C ALA A 130 17.52 -17.91 -15.06
N ASP A 131 18.68 -18.05 -14.40
CA ASP A 131 19.13 -17.09 -13.39
C ASP A 131 19.58 -15.75 -14.01
N VAL A 132 20.23 -15.78 -15.18
CA VAL A 132 20.58 -14.57 -15.94
C VAL A 132 19.32 -13.82 -16.41
N GLU A 133 18.32 -14.52 -16.92
CA GLU A 133 17.02 -13.94 -17.31
C GLU A 133 16.33 -13.29 -16.11
N ARG A 134 16.25 -14.02 -14.99
CA ARG A 134 15.69 -13.49 -13.73
C ARG A 134 16.43 -12.23 -13.30
N LEU A 135 17.76 -12.24 -13.28
CA LEU A 135 18.57 -11.08 -12.90
C LEU A 135 18.40 -9.92 -13.87
N MET A 136 18.25 -10.16 -15.18
CA MET A 136 17.95 -9.12 -16.16
C MET A 136 16.61 -8.45 -15.89
N SER A 137 15.54 -9.22 -15.67
CA SER A 137 14.22 -8.67 -15.37
C SER A 137 14.21 -7.81 -14.11
N LEU A 138 14.97 -8.20 -13.08
CA LEU A 138 15.06 -7.46 -11.83
C LEU A 138 16.01 -6.25 -11.91
N ALA A 139 17.08 -6.32 -12.71
CA ALA A 139 18.07 -5.25 -12.90
C ALA A 139 17.60 -4.13 -13.84
N TYR A 140 16.59 -4.42 -14.69
CA TYR A 140 16.10 -3.52 -15.74
C TYR A 140 14.56 -3.49 -15.81
N ALA A 141 13.89 -3.54 -14.66
CA ALA A 141 12.43 -3.51 -14.57
C ALA A 141 11.76 -2.27 -15.22
N GLU A 142 12.49 -1.16 -15.34
CA GLU A 142 12.02 0.11 -15.93
C GLU A 142 12.27 0.21 -17.45
N CYS A 143 13.00 -0.73 -18.05
CA CYS A 143 13.23 -0.69 -19.49
C CYS A 143 12.02 -1.31 -20.19
N PRO A 144 11.22 -0.55 -20.97
CA PRO A 144 10.20 -1.17 -21.79
C PRO A 144 10.89 -2.13 -22.76
N LEU A 145 10.60 -3.42 -22.64
CA LEU A 145 10.98 -4.41 -23.65
C LEU A 145 10.25 -4.02 -24.93
N ASN A 146 10.89 -3.20 -25.76
CA ASN A 146 10.49 -3.04 -27.16
C ASN A 146 10.61 -4.41 -27.81
N VAL A 147 9.46 -5.06 -28.00
CA VAL A 147 9.24 -6.20 -28.88
C VAL A 147 8.35 -5.73 -30.01
#